data_AF-A0A4R4TFK8-F1
#
_entry.id   AF-A0A4R4TFK8-F1
#
_cell.length_a   1.000
_cell.length_b   1.000
_cell.length_c   1.000
_cell.angle_alpha   90.00
_cell.angle_beta   90.00
_cell.angle_gamma   90.00
#
_symmetry.space_group_name_H-M   'P 1'
#
loop_
_entity.id
_entity.type
_entity.pdbx_description
1 polymer ?
#
loop_
_entity_poly.entity_id
_entity_poly.type
_entity_poly.pdbx_seq_one_letter_code
_entity_poly.pdbx_strand_id
1 'polypeptide(L)'
;LVDQPGVGAAAMARVLGAYRSPDALAAAGYGGRRGHPVLLGAAHFAGVAAEARGDAGARGYLRAHEDRITLVECGDVAVPDDVDEPGDLIDLPS
;
A
#
# COMPACT_ATOMS: atom_id res chain seq x y z
N LEU A 1 20.97 -5.74 14.97
CA LEU A 1 20.08 -4.64 15.36
C LEU A 1 18.81 -4.90 14.57
N VAL A 2 17.75 -5.36 15.25
CA VAL A 2 16.49 -5.74 14.61
C VAL A 2 15.61 -4.51 14.64
N ASP A 3 15.32 -3.97 13.46
CA ASP A 3 14.47 -2.80 13.29
C ASP A 3 13.03 -3.09 13.70
N GLN A 4 12.35 -2.05 14.14
CA GLN A 4 11.34 -2.12 15.19
C GLN A 4 10.06 -2.83 14.69
N PRO A 5 9.69 -4.01 15.23
CA PRO A 5 8.53 -4.77 14.76
C PRO A 5 7.16 -4.06 14.98
N GLY A 6 7.14 -2.86 15.57
CA GLY A 6 5.93 -2.06 15.79
C GLY A 6 5.65 -1.00 14.71
N VAL A 7 6.67 -0.56 13.97
CA VAL A 7 6.56 0.55 13.01
C VAL A 7 5.67 0.17 11.83
N GLY A 8 5.93 -0.99 11.22
CA GLY A 8 5.09 -1.53 10.13
C GLY A 8 3.64 -1.79 10.55
N ALA A 9 3.42 -2.26 11.79
CA ALA A 9 2.08 -2.52 12.32
C ALA A 9 1.27 -1.23 12.52
N ALA A 10 1.91 -0.15 12.98
CA ALA A 10 1.26 1.14 13.16
C ALA A 10 0.85 1.78 11.81
N ALA A 11 1.73 1.73 10.81
CA ALA A 11 1.43 2.20 9.46
C ALA A 11 0.30 1.37 8.82
N MET A 12 0.32 0.04 8.99
CA MET A 12 -0.74 -0.86 8.52
C MET A 12 -2.09 -0.52 9.16
N ALA A 13 -2.15 -0.40 10.48
CA ALA A 13 -3.39 -0.06 11.19
C ALA A 13 -3.98 1.28 10.71
N ARG A 14 -3.11 2.26 10.45
CA ARG A 14 -3.55 3.58 9.97
C ARG A 14 -4.10 3.53 8.55
N VAL A 15 -3.42 2.84 7.64
CA VAL A 15 -3.87 2.66 6.26
C VAL A 15 -5.16 1.84 6.20
N LEU A 16 -5.28 0.77 6.99
CA LEU A 16 -6.54 0.02 7.17
C LEU A 16 -7.67 0.92 7.68
N GLY A 17 -7.35 1.85 8.58
CA GLY A 17 -8.26 2.87 9.08
C GLY A 17 -8.82 3.82 8.00
N ALA A 18 -8.26 3.84 6.79
CA ALA A 18 -8.79 4.60 5.64
C ALA A 18 -9.79 3.80 4.79
N TYR A 19 -10.01 2.51 5.06
CA TYR A 19 -11.00 1.70 4.35
C TYR A 19 -12.42 2.22 4.60
N ARG A 20 -13.14 2.56 3.52
CA ARG A 20 -14.53 3.04 3.60
C ARG A 20 -15.51 2.26 2.75
N SER A 21 -15.03 1.60 1.68
CA SER A 21 -15.85 0.78 0.79
C SER A 21 -14.96 -0.17 -0.03
N PRO A 22 -15.53 -1.12 -0.78
CA PRO A 22 -14.79 -1.96 -1.73
C PRO A 22 -14.04 -1.18 -2.83
N ASP A 23 -14.39 0.09 -3.07
CA ASP A 23 -13.71 0.98 -4.02
C ASP A 23 -12.58 1.81 -3.37
N ALA A 24 -12.24 1.54 -2.10
CA ALA A 24 -11.18 2.25 -1.41
C ALA A 24 -9.81 1.90 -2.01
N LEU A 25 -9.02 2.93 -2.29
CA LEU A 25 -7.63 2.83 -2.71
C LEU A 25 -6.80 3.78 -1.85
N ALA A 26 -5.97 3.24 -0.96
CA ALA A 26 -5.20 4.05 -0.02
C ALA A 26 -3.77 3.54 0.10
N ALA A 27 -2.85 4.41 0.50
CA ALA A 27 -1.46 4.03 0.72
C ALA A 27 -0.86 4.90 1.83
N ALA A 28 0.17 4.39 2.49
CA ALA A 28 0.97 5.21 3.39
C ALA A 28 1.60 6.38 2.60
N GLY A 29 1.60 7.55 3.21
CA GLY A 29 2.26 8.76 2.75
C GLY A 29 3.40 9.13 3.70
N TYR A 30 4.52 9.55 3.14
CA TYR A 30 5.65 10.04 3.90
C TYR A 30 6.11 11.37 3.29
N GLY A 31 5.63 12.48 3.85
CA GLY A 31 5.90 13.80 3.29
C GLY A 31 5.28 13.95 1.90
N GLY A 32 4.04 13.48 1.73
CA GLY A 32 3.32 13.51 0.45
C GLY A 32 3.80 12.51 -0.61
N ARG A 33 4.79 11.67 -0.30
CA ARG A 33 5.25 10.60 -1.20
C ARG A 33 4.60 9.28 -0.80
N ARG A 34 4.01 8.58 -1.77
CA ARG A 34 3.45 7.25 -1.56
C ARG A 34 4.53 6.24 -1.13
N GLY A 35 4.20 5.42 -0.14
CA GLY A 35 4.97 4.27 0.31
C GLY A 35 4.06 3.08 0.66
N HIS A 36 4.66 2.05 1.26
CA HIS A 36 3.92 0.91 1.81
C HIS A 36 3.54 1.17 3.29
N PRO A 37 2.46 0.51 3.77
CA PRO A 37 1.58 -0.42 3.05
C PRO A 37 0.59 0.27 2.11
N VAL A 38 0.04 -0.52 1.17
CA VAL A 38 -1.01 -0.13 0.23
C VAL A 38 -2.25 -0.96 0.52
N LEU A 39 -3.41 -0.30 0.56
CA LEU A 39 -4.73 -0.91 0.66
C LEU A 39 -5.42 -0.88 -0.70
N LEU A 40 -5.89 -2.05 -1.12
CA LEU A 40 -6.72 -2.27 -2.30
C LEU A 40 -8.07 -2.81 -1.85
N GLY A 41 -9.13 -2.03 -2.04
CA GLY A 41 -10.49 -2.54 -1.90
C GLY A 41 -10.80 -3.59 -2.97
N ALA A 42 -11.73 -4.50 -2.68
CA ALA A 42 -12.02 -5.65 -3.53
C ALA A 42 -12.42 -5.27 -4.98
N ALA A 43 -12.98 -4.08 -5.21
CA ALA A 43 -13.31 -3.60 -6.56
C ALA A 43 -12.08 -3.39 -7.45
N HIS A 44 -10.89 -3.23 -6.86
CA HIS A 44 -9.64 -3.02 -7.61
C HIS A 44 -8.95 -4.33 -8.01
N PHE A 45 -9.30 -5.46 -7.41
CA PHE A 45 -8.57 -6.73 -7.61
C PHE A 45 -8.60 -7.21 -9.06
N ALA A 46 -9.73 -7.10 -9.74
CA ALA A 46 -9.84 -7.50 -11.15
C ALA A 46 -8.95 -6.62 -12.06
N GLY A 47 -8.90 -5.30 -11.79
CA GLY A 47 -8.05 -4.38 -12.55
C GLY A 47 -6.56 -4.64 -12.31
N VAL A 48 -6.18 -4.86 -11.06
CA VAL A 48 -4.81 -5.23 -10.69
C VAL A 48 -4.40 -6.54 -11.37
N ALA A 49 -5.24 -7.58 -11.31
CA ALA A 49 -4.96 -8.88 -11.93
C ALA A 49 -4.85 -8.79 -13.47
N ALA A 50 -5.62 -7.90 -14.10
CA ALA A 50 -5.54 -7.68 -15.55
C ALA A 50 -4.25 -6.98 -15.99
N GLU A 51 -3.69 -6.12 -15.13
CA GLU A 51 -2.47 -5.35 -15.42
C GLU A 51 -1.18 -6.01 -14.93
N ALA A 52 -1.28 -6.89 -13.93
CA ALA A 52 -0.16 -7.66 -13.41
C ALA A 52 0.32 -8.67 -14.46
N ARG A 53 1.23 -8.22 -15.33
CA ARG A 53 1.95 -9.08 -16.29
C ARG A 53 3.34 -9.41 -15.74
N GLY A 54 3.62 -10.69 -15.51
CA GLY A 54 4.88 -11.15 -14.90
C GLY A 54 5.05 -10.57 -13.49
N ASP A 55 6.28 -10.24 -13.11
CA ASP A 55 6.63 -9.82 -11.74
C ASP A 55 6.25 -8.35 -11.42
N ALA A 56 5.62 -7.63 -12.35
CA ALA A 56 5.33 -6.21 -12.19
C ALA A 56 4.26 -5.91 -11.12
N GLY A 57 3.43 -6.91 -10.78
CA GLY A 57 2.41 -6.79 -9.74
C GLY A 57 1.43 -5.63 -9.96
N ALA A 58 0.90 -5.06 -8.88
CA ALA A 58 -0.02 -3.91 -8.91
C ALA A 58 0.64 -2.57 -9.28
N ARG A 59 1.95 -2.53 -9.58
CA ARG A 59 2.68 -1.26 -9.78
C ARG A 59 2.14 -0.45 -10.96
N GLY A 60 1.82 -1.11 -12.07
CA GLY A 60 1.20 -0.48 -13.24
C GLY A 60 -0.14 0.15 -12.88
N TYR A 61 -0.98 -0.66 -12.23
CA TYR A 61 -2.32 -0.26 -11.79
C TYR A 61 -2.28 0.96 -10.87
N LEU A 62 -1.40 0.95 -9.87
CA LEU A 62 -1.26 2.03 -8.89
C LEU A 62 -0.74 3.33 -9.54
N ARG A 63 0.11 3.23 -10.57
CA ARG A 63 0.55 4.42 -11.34
C ARG A 63 -0.59 4.98 -12.20
N ALA A 64 -1.39 4.10 -12.81
CA ALA A 64 -2.51 4.52 -13.64
C ALA A 64 -3.66 5.15 -12.82
N HIS A 65 -3.74 4.87 -11.52
CA HIS A 65 -4.79 5.33 -10.61
C HIS A 65 -4.24 6.24 -9.49
N GLU A 66 -3.07 6.86 -9.68
CA GLU A 66 -2.39 7.64 -8.65
C GLU A 66 -3.25 8.80 -8.11
N ASP A 67 -4.06 9.41 -8.98
CA ASP A 67 -5.03 10.47 -8.66
C ASP A 67 -6.17 10.00 -7.75
N ARG A 68 -6.43 8.69 -7.70
CA ARG A 68 -7.47 8.06 -6.87
C ARG A 68 -6.93 7.50 -5.56
N ILE A 69 -5.61 7.49 -5.38
CA ILE A 69 -4.98 7.00 -4.15
C ILE A 69 -5.16 8.04 -3.04
N THR A 70 -5.79 7.63 -1.95
CA THR A 70 -5.77 8.42 -0.71
C THR A 70 -4.46 8.19 0.02
N LEU A 71 -3.64 9.23 0.13
CA LEU A 71 -2.42 9.18 0.94
C LEU A 71 -2.75 9.34 2.43
N VAL A 72 -2.24 8.42 3.23
CA VAL A 72 -2.40 8.37 4.68
C VAL A 72 -1.04 8.69 5.30
N GLU A 73 -0.85 9.92 5.77
CA GLU A 73 0.44 10.33 6.34
C GLU A 73 0.83 9.43 7.53
N CYS A 74 2.03 8.85 7.45
CA CYS A 74 2.60 7.89 8.40
C CYS A 74 3.99 8.30 8.93
N GLY A 75 4.48 9.51 8.60
CA GLY A 75 5.84 9.95 8.97
C GLY A 75 6.13 10.10 10.47
N ASP A 76 5.10 10.10 11.32
CA ASP A 76 5.19 10.07 12.78
C ASP A 76 5.26 8.65 13.36
N VAL A 77 4.94 7.62 12.57
CA VAL A 77 4.92 6.22 13.02
C VAL A 77 5.89 5.33 12.27
N ALA A 78 6.38 5.75 11.11
CA ALA A 78 7.38 5.05 10.31
C ALA A 78 8.30 6.01 9.54
N VAL A 79 9.54 5.61 9.32
CA VAL A 79 10.53 6.34 8.51
C VAL A 79 10.55 5.72 7.11
N PRO A 80 10.66 6.52 6.02
CA PRO A 80 10.69 5.99 4.65
C PRO A 80 11.72 4.88 4.40
N ASP A 81 12.85 4.92 5.11
CA ASP A 81 13.97 3.98 4.95
C ASP A 81 13.73 2.63 5.67
N ASP A 82 12.71 2.53 6.52
CA ASP A 82 12.29 1.34 7.28
C ASP A 82 11.11 0.61 6.60
N VAL A 83 10.69 1.08 5.42
CA VAL A 83 9.53 0.56 4.68
C VAL A 83 10.04 -0.07 3.38
N ASP A 84 9.98 -1.40 3.34
CA ASP A 84 10.67 -2.27 2.39
C ASP A 84 10.62 -1.89 0.90
N GLU A 85 11.68 -2.36 0.26
CA GLU A 85 11.91 -2.45 -1.19
C GLU A 85 10.74 -3.11 -1.95
N PRO A 86 10.57 -2.76 -3.23
CA PRO A 86 9.35 -3.04 -3.97
C PRO A 86 9.22 -4.51 -4.36
N GLY A 87 8.61 -5.32 -3.52
CA GLY A 87 8.32 -6.74 -3.79
C GLY A 87 7.10 -7.31 -3.08
N ASP A 88 6.70 -6.78 -1.93
CA ASP A 88 5.65 -7.42 -1.13
C ASP A 88 4.23 -7.01 -1.55
N LEU A 89 3.78 -7.60 -2.66
CA LEU A 89 2.36 -7.86 -2.87
C LEU A 89 1.99 -9.11 -2.09
N ILE A 90 1.22 -8.87 -1.02
CA ILE A 90 0.60 -9.88 -0.18
C ILE A 90 -0.09 -10.94 -1.06
N ASP A 91 0.49 -12.14 -1.09
CA ASP A 91 -0.12 -13.36 -1.59
C ASP A 91 -1.30 -13.70 -0.65
N LEU A 92 -2.53 -13.60 -1.14
CA LEU A 92 -3.70 -14.08 -0.40
C LEU A 92 -3.86 -15.58 -0.67
N PRO A 93 -3.92 -16.45 0.35
CA PRO A 93 -4.03 -17.88 0.15
C PRO A 93 -5.38 -18.26 -0.49
N SER A 94 -5.29 -19.22 -1.42
CA SER A 94 -6.38 -19.85 -2.18
C SER A 94 -7.41 -20.57 -1.31
#